data_AF-Q6M0Z6-F1
#
_entry.id   AF-Q6M0Z6-F1
#
_cell.length_a   1.000
_cell.length_b   1.000
_cell.length_c   1.000
_cell.angle_alpha   90.00
_cell.angle_beta   90.00
_cell.angle_gamma   90.00
#
_symmetry.space_group_name_H-M   'P 1'
#
loop_
_entity.id
_entity.type
_entity.pdbx_description
1 polymer ?
#
loop_
_entity_poly.entity_id
_entity_poly.type
_entity_poly.pdbx_seq_one_letter_code
_entity_poly.pdbx_strand_id
1 'polypeptide(L)'
;MLQKDPCLDDILENSEKLENNSNKKNIDSIDTIKLSDIIEKMIEINSIVRIEKIFEEKIVSQNPVVNVVVNDGSARGLLSLWSEQISLLNELNEGDAILIENAHAPKKYKDRIHLALSKSGKISKIESDLPTIDELLKKSSAQRNDFSRKSISELKEGIGAELRGLIVAIHSKEPYFPVCDKCNKKMTLKKGYAVCKCGNKVDEEDENLKWLFLCTCTLDDGSGTIRVTLNNNTNYLDLEELKKIIIDDEEILDVLNNKLLGLDILTSGFTIYDEYLKDTAFRCNNWNKIDIMEEFNKKLKG
;
A
#
# COMPACT_ATOMS: atom_id res chain seq x y z
N MET A 1 14.90 20.46 53.22
CA MET A 1 14.12 19.34 52.64
C MET A 1 12.66 19.70 52.82
N LEU A 2 12.05 20.29 51.79
CA LEU A 2 10.65 20.73 51.82
C LEU A 2 9.77 19.48 51.91
N GLN A 3 9.03 19.33 53.01
CA GLN A 3 8.00 18.30 53.12
C GLN A 3 6.87 18.67 52.15
N LYS A 4 6.61 17.77 51.19
CA LYS A 4 5.42 17.84 50.34
C LYS A 4 4.19 17.65 51.21
N ASP A 5 3.22 18.56 51.10
CA ASP A 5 1.93 18.46 51.80
C ASP A 5 1.13 17.30 51.21
N PRO A 6 0.88 16.21 51.97
CA PRO A 6 0.20 15.01 51.48
C PRO A 6 -1.21 15.31 50.94
N CYS A 7 -1.84 16.36 51.48
CA CYS A 7 -3.19 16.78 51.10
C CYS A 7 -3.25 17.35 49.68
N LEU A 8 -2.16 17.95 49.17
CA LEU A 8 -2.17 18.57 47.83
C LEU A 8 -2.03 17.52 46.72
N ASP A 9 -1.20 16.49 46.94
CA ASP A 9 -0.99 15.39 46.00
C ASP A 9 -2.25 14.51 45.88
N ASP A 10 -2.96 14.26 47.00
CA ASP A 10 -4.23 13.50 47.01
C ASP A 10 -5.39 14.25 46.30
N ILE A 11 -5.37 15.59 46.31
CA ILE A 11 -6.37 16.42 45.59
C ILE A 11 -6.09 16.37 44.08
N LEU A 12 -4.82 16.46 43.67
CA LEU A 12 -4.40 16.42 42.26
C LEU A 12 -4.74 15.07 41.61
N GLU A 13 -4.43 13.94 42.28
CA GLU A 13 -4.77 12.61 41.77
C GLU A 13 -6.29 12.39 41.64
N ASN A 14 -7.08 12.96 42.55
CA ASN A 14 -8.54 12.84 42.50
C ASN A 14 -9.13 13.72 41.38
N SER A 15 -8.58 14.91 41.12
CA SER A 15 -9.00 15.72 39.96
C SER A 15 -8.69 15.03 38.64
N GLU A 16 -7.51 14.43 38.48
CA GLU A 16 -7.15 13.68 37.27
C GLU A 16 -8.06 12.46 37.06
N LYS A 17 -8.37 11.70 38.13
CA LYS A 17 -9.31 10.56 38.06
C LYS A 17 -10.75 10.97 37.74
N LEU A 18 -11.18 12.16 38.15
CA LEU A 18 -12.51 12.71 37.85
C LEU A 18 -12.60 13.22 36.42
N GLU A 19 -11.58 13.91 35.92
CA GLU A 19 -11.47 14.36 34.52
C GLU A 19 -11.36 13.18 33.53
N ASN A 20 -10.59 12.16 33.88
CA ASN A 20 -10.47 10.95 33.06
C ASN A 20 -11.80 10.18 32.98
N ASN A 21 -12.56 10.11 34.08
CA ASN A 21 -13.88 9.43 34.08
C ASN A 21 -14.97 10.22 33.34
N SER A 22 -14.93 11.56 33.37
CA SER A 22 -15.88 12.39 32.64
C SER A 22 -15.59 12.38 31.13
N ASN A 23 -14.31 12.43 30.72
CA ASN A 23 -13.91 12.29 29.33
C ASN A 23 -14.26 10.91 28.76
N LYS A 24 -14.02 9.83 29.52
CA LYS A 24 -14.36 8.46 29.09
C LYS A 24 -15.86 8.26 28.89
N LYS A 25 -16.70 8.78 29.81
CA LYS A 25 -18.18 8.73 29.67
C LYS A 25 -18.73 9.52 28.49
N ASN A 26 -18.03 10.58 28.06
CA ASN A 26 -18.47 11.41 26.93
C ASN A 26 -18.16 10.75 25.58
N ILE A 27 -17.02 10.05 25.49
CA ILE A 27 -16.59 9.33 24.28
C ILE A 27 -17.52 8.15 23.95
N ASP A 28 -17.98 7.39 24.96
CA ASP A 28 -18.89 6.26 24.78
C ASP A 28 -20.26 6.65 24.19
N SER A 29 -20.60 7.95 24.20
CA SER A 29 -21.86 8.47 23.64
C SER A 29 -21.76 8.90 22.17
N ILE A 30 -20.56 8.89 21.59
CA ILE A 30 -20.31 9.32 20.22
C ILE A 30 -20.28 8.09 19.32
N ASP A 31 -21.19 8.02 18.35
CA ASP A 31 -21.18 6.96 17.34
C ASP A 31 -19.93 7.10 16.47
N THR A 32 -19.09 6.07 16.48
CA THR A 32 -17.82 6.02 15.74
C THR A 32 -17.85 4.99 14.63
N ILE A 33 -17.12 5.27 13.55
CA ILE A 33 -16.95 4.37 12.40
C ILE A 33 -15.49 3.96 12.23
N LYS A 34 -15.27 2.72 11.81
CA LYS A 34 -13.93 2.23 11.44
C LYS A 34 -13.49 2.85 10.12
N LEU A 35 -12.20 3.11 9.98
CA LEU A 35 -11.62 3.72 8.79
C LEU A 35 -11.90 2.91 7.52
N SER A 36 -11.86 1.57 7.59
CA SER A 36 -12.14 0.69 6.45
C SER A 36 -13.57 0.76 5.92
N ASP A 37 -14.52 1.17 6.76
CA ASP A 37 -15.95 1.28 6.40
C ASP A 37 -16.30 2.67 5.82
N ILE A 38 -15.37 3.63 5.87
CA ILE A 38 -15.56 4.96 5.30
C ILE A 38 -15.44 4.91 3.78
N ILE A 39 -16.46 5.45 3.10
CA ILE A 39 -16.50 5.59 1.65
C ILE A 39 -16.28 7.04 1.21
N GLU A 40 -15.98 7.22 -0.07
CA GLU A 40 -15.79 8.55 -0.68
C GLU A 40 -17.04 9.43 -0.48
N LYS A 41 -16.81 10.72 -0.21
CA LYS A 41 -17.83 11.77 -0.02
C LYS A 41 -18.70 11.61 1.23
N MET A 42 -18.37 10.68 2.12
CA MET A 42 -19.01 10.60 3.42
C MET A 42 -18.69 11.84 4.27
N ILE A 43 -19.66 12.30 5.06
CA ILE A 43 -19.58 13.47 5.94
C ILE A 43 -19.94 13.07 7.38
N GLU A 44 -19.71 13.96 8.34
CA GLU A 44 -20.03 13.74 9.77
C GLU A 44 -19.38 12.47 10.34
N ILE A 45 -18.15 12.21 9.90
CA ILE A 45 -17.37 11.05 10.30
C ILE A 45 -16.78 11.32 11.69
N ASN A 46 -17.10 10.44 12.64
CA ASN A 46 -16.39 10.34 13.91
C ASN A 46 -15.61 9.03 13.96
N SER A 47 -14.33 9.06 14.33
CA SER A 47 -13.51 7.85 14.35
C SER A 47 -12.43 7.92 15.42
N ILE A 48 -12.25 6.82 16.13
CA ILE A 48 -11.16 6.64 17.09
C ILE A 48 -9.99 6.03 16.35
N VAL A 49 -8.85 6.70 16.39
CA VAL A 49 -7.65 6.32 15.63
C VAL A 49 -6.39 6.54 16.47
N ARG A 50 -5.29 5.91 16.08
CA ARG A 50 -3.96 6.21 16.62
C ARG A 50 -3.14 6.98 15.59
N ILE A 51 -2.40 8.00 16.02
CA ILE A 51 -1.51 8.77 15.16
C ILE A 51 -0.32 7.88 14.77
N GLU A 52 -0.19 7.57 13.50
CA GLU A 52 0.93 6.79 12.96
C GLU A 52 2.11 7.69 12.59
N LYS A 53 1.84 8.83 11.95
CA LYS A 53 2.88 9.75 11.50
C LYS A 53 2.37 11.17 11.35
N ILE A 54 3.13 12.15 11.83
CA ILE A 54 2.88 13.58 11.57
C ILE A 54 3.92 14.06 10.56
N PHE A 55 3.47 14.63 9.43
CA PHE A 55 4.38 15.19 8.43
C PHE A 55 4.74 16.64 8.76
N GLU A 56 5.87 17.09 8.24
CA GLU A 56 6.26 18.50 8.26
C GLU A 56 5.20 19.38 7.57
N GLU A 57 5.02 20.59 8.11
CA GLU A 57 4.16 21.61 7.52
C GLU A 57 4.63 21.99 6.11
N LYS A 58 3.66 22.13 5.20
CA LYS A 58 3.90 22.54 3.81
C LYS A 58 3.01 23.70 3.45
N ILE A 59 3.48 24.57 2.56
CA ILE A 59 2.66 25.61 1.96
C ILE A 59 2.09 25.10 0.64
N VAL A 60 0.77 25.05 0.53
CA VAL A 60 0.04 24.69 -0.70
C VAL A 60 -0.90 25.83 -1.03
N SER A 61 -0.74 26.43 -2.20
CA SER A 61 -1.55 27.58 -2.64
C SER A 61 -1.63 28.69 -1.58
N GLN A 62 -0.47 29.08 -1.02
CA GLN A 62 -0.31 30.11 0.03
C GLN A 62 -0.94 29.76 1.40
N ASN A 63 -1.49 28.57 1.58
CA ASN A 63 -2.06 28.12 2.85
C ASN A 63 -1.21 27.00 3.45
N PRO A 64 -0.88 27.06 4.75
CA PRO A 64 -0.15 25.99 5.42
C PRO A 64 -1.05 24.77 5.60
N VAL A 65 -0.47 23.59 5.45
CA VAL A 65 -1.11 22.29 5.63
C VAL A 65 -0.17 21.32 6.32
N VAL A 66 -0.70 20.59 7.29
CA VAL A 66 -0.06 19.43 7.90
C VAL A 66 -0.88 18.19 7.56
N ASN A 67 -0.21 17.12 7.16
CA ASN A 67 -0.85 15.82 6.96
C ASN A 67 -0.49 14.90 8.11
N VAL A 68 -1.47 14.16 8.60
CA VAL A 68 -1.30 13.17 9.67
C VAL A 68 -1.80 11.82 9.16
N VAL A 69 -0.96 10.80 9.23
CA VAL A 69 -1.38 9.42 8.99
C VAL A 69 -1.95 8.89 10.28
N VAL A 70 -3.16 8.38 10.21
CA VAL A 70 -3.88 7.79 11.34
C VAL A 70 -4.25 6.35 11.02
N ASN A 71 -4.36 5.51 12.04
CA ASN A 71 -4.57 4.08 11.88
C ASN A 71 -5.43 3.53 13.02
N ASP A 72 -6.50 2.80 12.70
CA ASP A 72 -7.38 2.13 13.67
C ASP A 72 -7.23 0.60 13.64
N GLY A 73 -6.27 0.09 12.87
CA GLY A 73 -6.05 -1.33 12.60
C GLY A 73 -6.94 -1.92 11.52
N SER A 74 -7.99 -1.21 11.09
CA SER A 74 -8.86 -1.62 9.98
C SER A 74 -8.39 -1.02 8.65
N ALA A 75 -7.94 0.24 8.65
CA ALA A 75 -7.34 0.91 7.51
C ALA A 75 -6.45 2.08 7.98
N ARG A 76 -5.75 2.72 7.03
CA ARG A 76 -5.05 3.99 7.27
C ARG A 76 -5.89 5.15 6.75
N GLY A 77 -5.87 6.26 7.50
CA GLY A 77 -6.40 7.55 7.09
C GLY A 77 -5.27 8.54 6.83
N LEU A 78 -5.49 9.51 5.94
CA LEU A 78 -4.67 10.70 5.78
C LEU A 78 -5.50 11.93 6.15
N LEU A 79 -5.35 12.39 7.38
CA LEU A 79 -6.00 13.59 7.87
C LEU A 79 -5.22 14.84 7.45
N SER A 80 -5.84 15.71 6.67
CA SER A 80 -5.26 16.99 6.25
C SER A 80 -5.82 18.12 7.12
N LEU A 81 -4.93 18.83 7.82
CA LEU A 81 -5.25 19.98 8.67
C LEU A 81 -4.71 21.25 8.03
N TRP A 82 -5.60 22.22 7.82
CA TRP A 82 -5.29 23.47 7.13
C TRP A 82 -5.30 24.66 8.07
N SER A 83 -4.32 25.55 7.91
CA SER A 83 -4.28 26.84 8.61
C SER A 83 -4.49 26.69 10.12
N GLU A 84 -5.53 27.32 10.68
CA GLU A 84 -5.84 27.28 12.11
C GLU A 84 -6.01 25.87 12.68
N GLN A 85 -6.43 24.89 11.86
CA GLN A 85 -6.61 23.50 12.29
C GLN A 85 -5.28 22.83 12.69
N ILE A 86 -4.14 23.35 12.22
CA ILE A 86 -2.82 22.82 12.58
C ILE A 86 -2.58 22.93 14.10
N SER A 87 -3.14 23.97 14.74
CA SER A 87 -3.06 24.14 16.19
C SER A 87 -3.73 23.03 16.99
N LEU A 88 -4.62 22.23 16.38
CA LEU A 88 -5.22 21.05 17.02
C LEU A 88 -4.21 19.91 17.24
N LEU A 89 -3.02 20.00 16.62
CA LEU A 89 -1.91 19.07 16.87
C LEU A 89 -1.05 19.46 18.06
N ASN A 90 -1.28 20.62 18.66
CA ASN A 90 -0.58 21.02 19.87
C ASN A 90 -0.80 19.94 20.94
N GLU A 91 0.29 19.48 21.56
CA GLU A 91 0.29 18.43 22.59
C GLU A 91 -0.06 17.00 22.10
N LEU A 92 -0.20 16.79 20.78
CA LEU A 92 -0.36 15.46 20.18
C LEU A 92 0.97 14.97 19.60
N ASN A 93 1.29 13.70 19.86
CA ASN A 93 2.49 13.04 19.36
C ASN A 93 2.16 11.80 18.53
N GLU A 94 3.13 11.33 17.74
CA GLU A 94 3.05 10.01 17.12
C GLU A 94 2.84 8.94 18.21
N GLY A 95 1.91 8.03 17.96
CA GLY A 95 1.47 7.01 18.90
C GLY A 95 0.29 7.40 19.78
N ASP A 96 -0.11 8.67 19.87
CA ASP A 96 -1.28 9.07 20.67
C ASP A 96 -2.59 8.54 20.05
N ALA A 97 -3.53 8.11 20.89
CA ALA A 97 -4.90 7.80 20.48
C ALA A 97 -5.74 9.08 20.51
N ILE A 98 -6.51 9.30 19.44
CA ILE A 98 -7.33 10.48 19.26
C ILE A 98 -8.73 10.11 18.80
N LEU A 99 -9.70 10.90 19.21
CA LEU A 99 -11.03 10.94 18.60
C LEU A 99 -11.04 12.07 17.57
N ILE A 100 -11.32 11.72 16.33
CA ILE A 100 -11.64 12.68 15.26
C ILE A 100 -13.14 12.82 15.25
N GLU A 101 -13.66 14.05 15.37
CA GLU A 101 -15.09 14.36 15.34
C GLU A 101 -15.42 15.23 14.13
N ASN A 102 -16.56 14.93 13.50
CA ASN A 102 -17.11 15.66 12.36
C ASN A 102 -16.07 15.93 11.25
N ALA A 103 -15.44 14.86 10.78
CA ALA A 103 -14.65 14.87 9.56
C ALA A 103 -15.51 14.57 8.32
N HIS A 104 -14.94 14.78 7.15
CA HIS A 104 -15.47 14.31 5.87
C HIS A 104 -14.37 13.62 5.07
N ALA A 105 -14.76 12.71 4.19
CA ALA A 105 -13.87 11.92 3.36
C ALA A 105 -13.92 12.39 1.89
N PRO A 106 -13.19 13.44 1.50
CA PRO A 106 -13.30 13.99 0.15
C PRO A 106 -12.88 13.01 -0.93
N LYS A 107 -11.94 12.10 -0.62
CA LYS A 107 -11.46 11.07 -1.54
C LYS A 107 -10.90 9.86 -0.81
N LYS A 108 -10.82 8.73 -1.50
CA LYS A 108 -9.93 7.62 -1.14
C LYS A 108 -8.77 7.60 -2.13
N TYR A 109 -7.54 7.46 -1.66
CA TYR A 109 -6.34 7.44 -2.50
C TYR A 109 -5.24 6.72 -1.77
N LYS A 110 -4.47 5.86 -2.45
CA LYS A 110 -3.24 5.33 -1.82
C LYS A 110 -3.23 3.92 -1.31
N ASP A 111 -4.39 3.46 -0.82
CA ASP A 111 -4.60 2.70 0.45
C ASP A 111 -5.17 3.52 1.62
N ARG A 112 -5.38 4.84 1.45
CA ARG A 112 -5.79 5.73 2.53
C ARG A 112 -7.11 6.43 2.29
N ILE A 113 -7.91 6.51 3.34
CA ILE A 113 -9.05 7.42 3.38
C ILE A 113 -8.50 8.82 3.62
N HIS A 114 -8.65 9.73 2.67
CA HIS A 114 -8.34 11.12 2.97
C HIS A 114 -9.45 11.66 3.86
N LEU A 115 -9.07 12.28 4.96
CA LEU A 115 -9.96 12.92 5.91
C LEU A 115 -9.63 14.40 5.95
N ALA A 116 -10.66 15.22 6.07
CA ALA A 116 -10.54 16.64 6.38
C ALA A 116 -11.58 17.00 7.43
N LEU A 117 -11.22 17.88 8.36
CA LEU A 117 -12.17 18.34 9.37
C LEU A 117 -13.20 19.28 8.74
N SER A 118 -14.46 19.11 9.11
CA SER A 118 -15.49 20.11 8.85
C SER A 118 -15.23 21.37 9.69
N LYS A 119 -15.99 22.44 9.44
CA LYS A 119 -15.84 23.72 10.18
C LYS A 119 -16.00 23.57 11.71
N SER A 120 -16.83 22.63 12.16
CA SER A 120 -17.01 22.28 13.58
C SER A 120 -16.29 20.99 13.98
N GLY A 121 -15.38 20.50 13.14
CA GLY A 121 -14.60 19.31 13.42
C GLY A 121 -13.59 19.53 14.54
N LYS A 122 -13.31 18.48 15.31
CA LYS A 122 -12.43 18.50 16.47
C LYS A 122 -11.52 17.28 16.48
N ILE A 123 -10.41 17.43 17.18
CA ILE A 123 -9.52 16.33 17.54
C ILE A 123 -9.30 16.41 19.03
N SER A 124 -9.53 15.30 19.72
CA SER A 124 -9.34 15.20 21.16
C SER A 124 -8.42 14.03 21.45
N LYS A 125 -7.40 14.22 22.27
CA LYS A 125 -6.59 13.11 22.80
C LYS A 125 -7.46 12.27 23.72
N ILE A 126 -7.40 10.95 23.56
CA ILE A 126 -8.20 10.02 24.36
C ILE A 126 -7.34 8.84 24.84
N GLU A 127 -7.81 8.16 25.87
CA GLU A 127 -7.38 6.80 26.15
C GLU A 127 -8.20 5.82 25.29
N SER A 128 -7.54 4.82 24.72
CA SER A 128 -8.19 3.84 23.84
C SER A 128 -7.49 2.49 23.93
N ASP A 129 -8.29 1.43 23.84
CA ASP A 129 -7.84 0.03 23.74
C ASP A 129 -7.31 -0.32 22.34
N LEU A 130 -7.24 0.64 21.42
CA LEU A 130 -6.57 0.44 20.14
C LEU A 130 -5.14 -0.07 20.36
N PRO A 131 -4.68 -1.06 19.58
CA PRO A 131 -3.30 -1.55 19.68
C PRO A 131 -2.29 -0.41 19.56
N THR A 132 -1.11 -0.59 20.14
CA THR A 132 -0.01 0.38 20.03
C THR A 132 0.40 0.56 18.57
N ILE A 133 1.05 1.68 18.24
CA ILE A 133 1.46 1.91 16.84
C ILE A 133 2.40 0.82 16.34
N ASP A 134 3.30 0.34 17.19
CA ASP A 134 4.20 -0.78 16.86
C ASP A 134 3.44 -2.07 16.57
N GLU A 135 2.38 -2.37 17.32
CA GLU A 135 1.52 -3.54 17.06
C GLU A 135 0.72 -3.38 15.77
N LEU A 136 0.19 -2.20 15.48
CA LEU A 136 -0.53 -1.90 14.23
C LEU A 136 0.40 -2.03 13.02
N LEU A 137 1.64 -1.53 13.13
CA LEU A 137 2.66 -1.65 12.10
C LEU A 137 3.11 -3.12 11.92
N LYS A 138 3.29 -3.86 13.02
CA LYS A 138 3.58 -5.30 12.98
C LYS A 138 2.45 -6.11 12.34
N LYS A 139 1.19 -5.82 12.65
CA LYS A 139 0.03 -6.48 12.03
C LYS A 139 -0.04 -6.18 10.53
N SER A 140 0.12 -4.90 10.15
CA SER A 140 0.08 -4.48 8.75
C SER A 140 1.22 -5.10 7.93
N SER A 141 2.44 -5.14 8.50
CA SER A 141 3.59 -5.79 7.86
C SER A 141 3.46 -7.31 7.81
N ALA A 142 2.94 -7.94 8.86
CA ALA A 142 2.64 -9.38 8.85
C ALA A 142 1.62 -9.73 7.76
N GLN A 143 0.55 -8.94 7.62
CA GLN A 143 -0.48 -9.17 6.60
C GLN A 143 0.04 -8.94 5.17
N ARG A 144 0.94 -7.98 4.98
CA ARG A 144 1.61 -7.76 3.69
C ARG A 144 2.64 -8.84 3.35
N ASN A 145 3.28 -9.42 4.36
CA ASN A 145 4.30 -10.47 4.20
C ASN A 145 3.72 -11.89 4.33
N ASP A 146 2.42 -12.01 4.53
CA ASP A 146 1.72 -13.29 4.56
C ASP A 146 1.51 -13.79 3.13
N PHE A 147 2.49 -14.53 2.62
CA PHE A 147 2.42 -15.19 1.32
C PHE A 147 1.79 -16.59 1.40
N SER A 148 0.80 -16.78 2.29
CA SER A 148 -0.06 -17.97 2.24
C SER A 148 -0.88 -18.02 0.94
N ARG A 149 -1.28 -19.25 0.57
CA ARG A 149 -2.18 -19.52 -0.55
C ARG A 149 -3.52 -18.81 -0.31
N LYS A 150 -3.93 -17.96 -1.25
CA LYS A 150 -5.25 -17.30 -1.24
C LYS A 150 -5.94 -17.45 -2.60
N SER A 151 -7.26 -17.39 -2.62
CA SER A 151 -8.01 -17.23 -3.87
C SER A 151 -8.05 -15.76 -4.30
N ILE A 152 -8.20 -15.50 -5.59
CA ILE A 152 -8.32 -14.13 -6.12
C ILE A 152 -9.51 -13.40 -5.49
N SER A 153 -10.62 -14.10 -5.25
CA SER A 153 -11.82 -13.52 -4.62
C SER A 153 -11.63 -13.03 -3.18
N GLU A 154 -10.62 -13.53 -2.47
CA GLU A 154 -10.30 -13.13 -1.10
C GLU A 154 -9.39 -11.89 -1.03
N LEU A 155 -8.86 -11.46 -2.18
CA LEU A 155 -7.88 -10.39 -2.24
C LEU A 155 -8.50 -9.03 -1.89
N LYS A 156 -7.81 -8.33 -1.00
CA LYS A 156 -8.07 -6.93 -0.61
C LYS A 156 -6.77 -6.16 -0.73
N GLU A 157 -6.84 -4.87 -1.01
CA GLU A 157 -5.65 -4.02 -1.12
C GLU A 157 -4.69 -4.19 0.08
N GLY A 158 -3.38 -4.21 -0.22
CA GLY A 158 -2.32 -4.26 0.79
C GLY A 158 -1.99 -5.65 1.35
N ILE A 159 -2.75 -6.70 1.02
CA ILE A 159 -2.46 -8.05 1.52
C ILE A 159 -1.39 -8.75 0.67
N GLY A 160 -0.55 -9.53 1.35
CA GLY A 160 0.31 -10.52 0.72
C GLY A 160 -0.49 -11.73 0.31
N ALA A 161 -0.09 -12.39 -0.78
CA ALA A 161 -0.64 -13.67 -1.17
C ALA A 161 0.36 -14.48 -2.01
N GLU A 162 0.15 -15.78 -2.02
CA GLU A 162 0.56 -16.63 -3.12
C GLU A 162 -0.70 -16.93 -3.95
N LEU A 163 -0.64 -16.67 -5.25
CA LEU A 163 -1.69 -16.92 -6.24
C LEU A 163 -1.27 -18.01 -7.21
N ARG A 164 -2.26 -18.75 -7.70
CA ARG A 164 -2.11 -19.86 -8.65
C ARG A 164 -3.19 -19.62 -9.65
N GLY A 165 -2.85 -19.58 -10.93
CA GLY A 165 -3.86 -19.39 -11.93
C GLY A 165 -3.30 -19.46 -13.33
N LEU A 166 -4.23 -19.43 -14.27
CA LEU A 166 -3.96 -19.44 -15.69
C LEU A 166 -3.76 -18.02 -16.20
N ILE A 167 -2.71 -17.79 -16.97
CA ILE A 167 -2.57 -16.54 -17.71
C ILE A 167 -3.57 -16.55 -18.88
N VAL A 168 -4.59 -15.71 -18.82
CA VAL A 168 -5.67 -15.65 -19.83
C VAL A 168 -5.53 -14.50 -20.82
N ALA A 169 -4.72 -13.48 -20.50
CA ALA A 169 -4.46 -12.36 -21.39
C ALA A 169 -3.12 -11.69 -21.07
N ILE A 170 -2.46 -11.14 -22.09
CA ILE A 170 -1.24 -10.32 -21.96
C ILE A 170 -1.57 -8.90 -22.43
N HIS A 171 -1.19 -7.89 -21.63
CA HIS A 171 -1.50 -6.48 -21.88
C HIS A 171 -0.26 -5.64 -22.23
N SER A 172 0.94 -6.12 -21.88
CA SER A 172 2.19 -5.41 -22.16
C SER A 172 2.54 -5.44 -23.65
N LYS A 173 2.90 -4.27 -24.21
CA LYS A 173 3.41 -4.15 -25.59
C LYS A 173 4.92 -4.36 -25.70
N GLU A 174 5.66 -3.82 -24.73
CA GLU A 174 7.12 -3.90 -24.67
C GLU A 174 7.51 -4.36 -23.26
N PRO A 175 7.26 -5.64 -22.92
CA PRO A 175 7.45 -6.15 -21.57
C PRO A 175 8.91 -6.28 -21.17
N TYR A 176 9.86 -6.34 -22.11
CA TYR A 176 11.28 -6.43 -21.80
C TYR A 176 12.02 -5.27 -22.45
N PHE A 177 12.75 -4.49 -21.66
CA PHE A 177 13.37 -3.26 -22.15
C PHE A 177 14.62 -2.85 -21.37
N PRO A 178 15.55 -2.12 -22.02
CA PRO A 178 16.74 -1.59 -21.36
C PRO A 178 16.40 -0.41 -20.43
N VAL A 179 17.18 -0.27 -19.36
CA VAL A 179 17.01 0.76 -18.33
C VAL A 179 18.33 1.49 -18.08
N CYS A 180 18.22 2.81 -18.00
CA CYS A 180 19.37 3.68 -17.80
C CYS A 180 19.95 3.55 -16.39
N ASP A 181 21.23 3.21 -16.29
CA ASP A 181 22.01 3.13 -15.06
C ASP A 181 22.05 4.45 -14.25
N LYS A 182 22.00 5.61 -14.92
CA LYS A 182 22.06 6.93 -14.27
C LYS A 182 20.75 7.40 -13.65
N CYS A 183 19.61 7.08 -14.27
CA CYS A 183 18.32 7.64 -13.86
C CYS A 183 17.21 6.60 -13.65
N ASN A 184 17.51 5.31 -13.86
CA ASN A 184 16.59 4.19 -13.74
C ASN A 184 15.30 4.32 -14.56
N LYS A 185 15.34 5.07 -15.67
CA LYS A 185 14.23 5.21 -16.62
C LYS A 185 14.45 4.28 -17.82
N LYS A 186 13.34 3.81 -18.41
CA LYS A 186 13.32 3.04 -19.66
C LYS A 186 14.08 3.78 -20.77
N MET A 187 14.96 3.05 -21.44
CA MET A 187 15.69 3.51 -22.62
C MET A 187 14.96 3.07 -23.90
N THR A 188 15.16 3.82 -24.97
CA THR A 188 14.69 3.45 -26.31
C THR A 188 15.83 2.76 -27.04
N LEU A 189 15.58 1.55 -27.54
CA LEU A 189 16.53 0.83 -28.37
C LEU A 189 16.57 1.44 -29.77
N LYS A 190 17.77 1.58 -30.32
CA LYS A 190 18.05 1.95 -31.70
C LYS A 190 19.13 0.99 -32.19
N LYS A 191 19.22 0.77 -33.51
CA LYS A 191 20.22 -0.13 -34.10
C LYS A 191 21.63 0.16 -33.56
N GLY A 192 22.18 -0.79 -32.80
CA GLY A 192 23.52 -0.73 -32.18
C GLY A 192 23.61 0.00 -30.83
N TYR A 193 22.53 0.55 -30.26
CA TYR A 193 22.59 1.25 -28.97
C TYR A 193 21.24 1.56 -28.33
N ALA A 194 21.21 1.59 -27.00
CA ALA A 194 20.12 2.15 -26.21
C ALA A 194 20.36 3.64 -25.90
N VAL A 195 19.30 4.46 -25.97
CA VAL A 195 19.36 5.89 -25.59
C VAL A 195 18.31 6.25 -24.54
N CYS A 196 18.73 6.99 -23.51
CA CYS A 196 17.86 7.51 -22.47
C CYS A 196 17.51 8.99 -22.73
N LYS A 197 16.34 9.43 -22.25
CA LYS A 197 15.93 10.84 -22.26
C LYS A 197 16.86 11.78 -21.49
N CYS A 198 17.68 11.28 -20.56
CA CYS A 198 18.67 12.08 -19.86
C CYS A 198 19.97 12.31 -20.67
N GLY A 199 20.04 11.79 -21.89
CA GLY A 199 21.22 11.91 -22.77
C GLY A 199 22.22 10.76 -22.65
N ASN A 200 22.01 9.81 -21.73
CA ASN A 200 22.87 8.63 -21.64
C ASN A 200 22.66 7.72 -22.85
N LYS A 201 23.76 7.25 -23.45
CA LYS A 201 23.80 6.34 -24.58
C LYS A 201 24.73 5.18 -24.23
N VAL A 202 24.26 3.97 -24.43
CA VAL A 202 24.98 2.73 -24.10
C VAL A 202 24.82 1.78 -25.28
N ASP A 203 25.88 1.04 -25.61
CA ASP A 203 25.81 0.00 -26.64
C ASP A 203 24.78 -1.07 -26.24
N GLU A 204 24.06 -1.65 -27.21
CA GLU A 204 23.02 -2.66 -26.92
C GLU A 204 23.60 -4.02 -26.50
N GLU A 205 24.84 -4.30 -26.90
CA GLU A 205 25.59 -5.49 -26.52
C GLU A 205 26.38 -5.31 -25.21
N ASP A 206 26.43 -4.10 -24.64
CA ASP A 206 27.14 -3.82 -23.40
C ASP A 206 26.57 -4.67 -22.25
N GLU A 207 27.44 -5.42 -21.56
CA GLU A 207 27.06 -6.23 -20.39
C GLU A 207 26.52 -5.38 -19.23
N ASN A 208 26.90 -4.09 -19.17
CA ASN A 208 26.42 -3.17 -18.14
C ASN A 208 25.05 -2.57 -18.48
N LEU A 209 24.53 -2.79 -19.69
CA LEU A 209 23.19 -2.37 -20.05
C LEU A 209 22.18 -3.23 -19.29
N LYS A 210 21.52 -2.62 -18.30
CA LYS A 210 20.52 -3.30 -17.47
C LYS A 210 19.21 -3.47 -18.23
N TRP A 211 18.59 -4.64 -18.09
CA TRP A 211 17.28 -4.94 -18.67
C TRP A 211 16.25 -5.27 -17.59
N LEU A 212 15.02 -4.82 -17.80
CA LEU A 212 13.87 -5.13 -16.94
C LEU A 212 12.75 -5.74 -17.75
N PHE A 213 12.25 -6.87 -17.25
CA PHE A 213 11.03 -7.56 -17.65
C PHE A 213 9.90 -7.14 -16.72
N LEU A 214 8.86 -6.54 -17.29
CA LEU A 214 7.60 -6.16 -16.67
C LEU A 214 6.46 -6.51 -17.63
N CYS A 215 5.91 -7.71 -17.46
CA CYS A 215 4.78 -8.21 -18.25
C CYS A 215 3.49 -8.14 -17.44
N THR A 216 2.59 -7.24 -17.79
CA THR A 216 1.25 -7.16 -17.21
C THR A 216 0.34 -8.15 -17.94
N CYS A 217 -0.24 -9.08 -17.19
CA CYS A 217 -1.15 -10.10 -17.69
C CYS A 217 -2.40 -10.20 -16.81
N THR A 218 -3.45 -10.89 -17.28
CA THR A 218 -4.59 -11.28 -16.46
C THR A 218 -4.42 -12.73 -16.02
N LEU A 219 -4.56 -12.98 -14.72
CA LEU A 219 -4.55 -14.29 -14.11
C LEU A 219 -5.98 -14.68 -13.71
N ASP A 220 -6.37 -15.93 -13.95
CA ASP A 220 -7.65 -16.50 -13.57
C ASP A 220 -7.43 -17.78 -12.73
N ASP A 221 -8.05 -17.87 -11.56
CA ASP A 221 -7.97 -19.03 -10.67
C ASP A 221 -9.32 -19.77 -10.49
N GLY A 222 -10.34 -19.37 -11.24
CA GLY A 222 -11.72 -19.84 -11.14
C GLY A 222 -12.57 -19.16 -10.08
N SER A 223 -11.98 -18.46 -9.10
CA SER A 223 -12.69 -17.62 -8.13
C SER A 223 -12.86 -16.17 -8.62
N GLY A 224 -11.98 -15.75 -9.53
CA GLY A 224 -12.03 -14.43 -10.17
C GLY A 224 -10.83 -14.22 -11.07
N THR A 225 -10.73 -13.02 -11.63
CA THR A 225 -9.59 -12.60 -12.45
C THR A 225 -8.89 -11.41 -11.82
N ILE A 226 -7.56 -11.36 -11.89
CA ILE A 226 -6.78 -10.21 -11.43
C ILE A 226 -5.67 -9.87 -12.41
N ARG A 227 -5.34 -8.57 -12.54
CA ARG A 227 -4.17 -8.15 -13.30
C ARG A 227 -2.91 -8.37 -12.48
N VAL A 228 -1.95 -9.11 -13.03
CA VAL A 228 -0.66 -9.39 -12.41
C VAL A 228 0.44 -8.73 -13.22
N THR A 229 1.43 -8.10 -12.57
CA THR A 229 2.66 -7.68 -13.24
C THR A 229 3.79 -8.65 -12.89
N LEU A 230 4.19 -9.45 -13.87
CA LEU A 230 5.31 -10.40 -13.83
C LEU A 230 6.65 -9.67 -13.99
N ASN A 231 7.69 -10.11 -13.28
CA ASN A 231 9.01 -9.46 -13.23
C ASN A 231 10.16 -10.43 -13.62
N ASN A 232 11.42 -9.98 -13.57
CA ASN A 232 12.59 -10.83 -13.88
C ASN A 232 12.76 -12.06 -12.97
N ASN A 233 12.06 -12.11 -11.84
CA ASN A 233 12.25 -13.13 -10.82
C ASN A 233 11.42 -14.37 -11.15
N THR A 234 11.90 -15.09 -12.17
CA THR A 234 11.35 -16.35 -12.67
C THR A 234 12.47 -17.28 -13.11
N ASN A 235 12.20 -18.58 -13.04
CA ASN A 235 13.04 -19.62 -13.63
C ASN A 235 12.45 -20.18 -14.94
N TYR A 236 11.29 -19.70 -15.38
CA TYR A 236 10.58 -20.24 -16.52
C TYR A 236 11.00 -19.64 -17.86
N LEU A 237 11.31 -18.33 -17.87
CA LEU A 237 11.76 -17.63 -19.07
C LEU A 237 13.27 -17.50 -19.11
N ASP A 238 13.86 -17.78 -20.27
CA ASP A 238 15.23 -17.40 -20.58
C ASP A 238 15.25 -15.92 -21.00
N LEU A 239 15.66 -15.04 -20.08
CA LEU A 239 15.71 -13.60 -20.33
C LEU A 239 16.83 -13.20 -21.31
N GLU A 240 17.86 -14.02 -21.48
CA GLU A 240 18.92 -13.76 -22.47
C GLU A 240 18.45 -14.12 -23.88
N GLU A 241 17.67 -15.20 -24.03
CA GLU A 241 16.97 -15.52 -25.28
C GLU A 241 16.05 -14.36 -25.69
N LEU A 242 15.22 -13.86 -24.76
CA LEU A 242 14.33 -12.72 -25.04
C LEU A 242 15.09 -11.44 -25.39
N LYS A 243 16.26 -11.22 -24.78
CA LYS A 243 17.12 -10.07 -25.10
C LYS A 243 17.56 -10.12 -26.57
N LYS A 244 18.02 -11.28 -27.03
CA LYS A 244 18.48 -11.49 -28.42
C LYS A 244 17.36 -11.24 -29.42
N ILE A 245 16.18 -11.81 -29.19
CA ILE A 245 14.98 -11.60 -30.03
C ILE A 245 14.69 -10.10 -30.22
N ILE A 246 14.77 -9.30 -29.15
CA ILE A 246 14.55 -7.85 -29.24
C ILE A 246 15.66 -7.13 -30.02
N ILE A 247 16.92 -7.50 -29.81
CA ILE A 247 18.06 -6.90 -30.51
C ILE A 247 18.01 -7.21 -32.01
N ASP A 248 17.55 -8.41 -32.37
CA ASP A 248 17.35 -8.85 -33.75
C ASP A 248 16.10 -8.23 -34.42
N ASP A 249 15.41 -7.31 -33.74
CA ASP A 249 14.20 -6.60 -34.19
C ASP A 249 13.01 -7.54 -34.48
N GLU A 250 12.93 -8.66 -33.75
CA GLU A 250 11.85 -9.63 -33.84
C GLU A 250 10.70 -9.34 -32.83
N GLU A 251 9.49 -9.80 -33.17
CA GLU A 251 8.29 -9.57 -32.35
C GLU A 251 8.26 -10.44 -31.09
N ILE A 252 8.76 -9.88 -29.97
CA ILE A 252 8.73 -10.55 -28.65
C ILE A 252 7.32 -10.95 -28.19
N LEU A 253 6.28 -10.24 -28.64
CA LEU A 253 4.90 -10.52 -28.24
C LEU A 253 4.43 -11.88 -28.72
N ASP A 254 4.81 -12.33 -29.90
CA ASP A 254 4.44 -13.65 -30.41
C ASP A 254 5.10 -14.76 -29.59
N VAL A 255 6.37 -14.58 -29.24
CA VAL A 255 7.10 -15.49 -28.36
C VAL A 255 6.45 -15.58 -26.99
N LEU A 256 6.08 -14.44 -26.41
CA LEU A 256 5.42 -14.40 -25.10
C LEU A 256 3.99 -14.94 -25.14
N ASN A 257 3.22 -14.66 -26.19
CA ASN A 257 1.90 -15.23 -26.38
C ASN A 257 1.97 -16.76 -26.41
N ASN A 258 2.92 -17.32 -27.16
CA ASN A 258 3.13 -18.76 -27.25
C ASN A 258 3.63 -19.39 -25.93
N LYS A 259 4.51 -18.70 -25.19
CA LYS A 259 5.11 -19.23 -23.95
C LYS A 259 4.23 -19.02 -22.71
N LEU A 260 3.42 -17.96 -22.65
CA LEU A 260 2.70 -17.51 -21.45
C LEU A 260 1.18 -17.69 -21.53
N LEU A 261 0.51 -17.49 -22.67
CA LEU A 261 -0.95 -17.64 -22.70
C LEU A 261 -1.33 -19.09 -22.43
N GLY A 262 -2.29 -19.31 -21.52
CA GLY A 262 -2.68 -20.64 -21.07
C GLY A 262 -1.67 -21.32 -20.14
N LEU A 263 -0.66 -20.59 -19.65
CA LEU A 263 0.27 -21.13 -18.67
C LEU A 263 -0.32 -21.05 -17.26
N ASP A 264 -0.36 -22.17 -16.56
CA ASP A 264 -0.66 -22.24 -15.12
C ASP A 264 0.61 -21.88 -14.34
N ILE A 265 0.55 -20.77 -13.60
CA ILE A 265 1.68 -20.23 -12.85
C ILE A 265 1.39 -20.18 -11.36
N LEU A 266 2.46 -20.22 -10.58
CA LEU A 266 2.49 -19.86 -9.18
C LEU A 266 3.19 -18.50 -9.05
N THR A 267 2.57 -17.55 -8.36
CA THR A 267 3.18 -16.24 -8.12
C THR A 267 2.95 -15.79 -6.68
N SER A 268 3.96 -15.19 -6.06
CA SER A 268 3.80 -14.54 -4.76
C SER A 268 4.12 -13.06 -4.83
N GLY A 269 3.43 -12.27 -4.01
CA GLY A 269 3.45 -10.83 -4.10
C GLY A 269 2.39 -10.19 -3.22
N PHE A 270 2.05 -8.96 -3.54
CA PHE A 270 1.04 -8.21 -2.80
C PHE A 270 0.09 -7.46 -3.72
N THR A 271 -1.13 -7.33 -3.25
CA THR A 271 -2.18 -6.57 -3.92
C THR A 271 -1.96 -5.06 -3.76
N ILE A 272 -2.18 -4.33 -4.84
CA ILE A 272 -2.17 -2.88 -4.91
C ILE A 272 -3.48 -2.42 -5.55
N TYR A 273 -3.95 -1.22 -5.24
CA TYR A 273 -5.03 -0.62 -6.00
C TYR A 273 -4.48 0.15 -7.21
N ASP A 274 -4.98 -0.17 -8.40
CA ASP A 274 -4.69 0.56 -9.63
C ASP A 274 -5.72 1.68 -9.81
N GLU A 275 -5.27 2.92 -9.56
CA GLU A 275 -6.11 4.12 -9.65
C GLU A 275 -6.65 4.39 -11.07
N TYR A 276 -5.90 4.02 -12.10
CA TYR A 276 -6.31 4.25 -13.49
C TYR A 276 -7.45 3.32 -13.88
N LEU A 277 -7.34 2.05 -13.46
CA LEU A 277 -8.33 1.02 -13.75
C LEU A 277 -9.45 0.96 -12.71
N LYS A 278 -9.28 1.63 -11.56
CA LYS A 278 -10.16 1.55 -10.39
C LYS A 278 -10.40 0.12 -9.93
N ASP A 279 -9.34 -0.68 -9.95
CA ASP A 279 -9.41 -2.12 -9.68
C ASP A 279 -8.17 -2.60 -8.92
N THR A 280 -8.27 -3.75 -8.28
CA THR A 280 -7.14 -4.38 -7.58
C THR A 280 -6.21 -5.04 -8.59
N ALA A 281 -4.92 -4.75 -8.48
CA ALA A 281 -3.86 -5.39 -9.24
C ALA A 281 -2.90 -6.12 -8.30
N PHE A 282 -2.13 -7.05 -8.83
CA PHE A 282 -1.16 -7.84 -8.09
C PHE A 282 0.24 -7.55 -8.59
N ARG A 283 1.11 -7.08 -7.69
CA ARG A 283 2.53 -6.93 -8.00
C ARG A 283 3.25 -8.16 -7.51
N CYS A 284 3.83 -8.93 -8.43
CA CYS A 284 4.61 -10.10 -8.05
C CYS A 284 5.98 -9.69 -7.49
N ASN A 285 6.43 -10.48 -6.52
CA ASN A 285 7.82 -10.55 -6.08
C ASN A 285 8.57 -11.63 -6.86
N ASN A 286 7.91 -12.77 -7.11
CA ASN A 286 8.40 -13.87 -7.93
C ASN A 286 7.22 -14.58 -8.63
N TRP A 287 7.53 -15.34 -9.67
CA TRP A 287 6.56 -16.18 -10.37
C TRP A 287 7.25 -17.30 -11.16
N ASN A 288 6.63 -18.47 -11.22
CA ASN A 288 7.17 -19.61 -11.97
C ASN A 288 6.02 -20.45 -12.54
N LYS A 289 6.33 -21.27 -13.56
CA LYS A 289 5.42 -22.33 -13.99
C LYS A 289 5.21 -23.30 -12.82
N ILE A 290 3.98 -23.79 -12.70
CA ILE A 290 3.63 -24.74 -11.66
C ILE A 290 4.36 -26.08 -11.83
N ASP A 291 4.86 -26.62 -10.71
CA ASP A 291 5.27 -28.03 -10.63
C ASP A 291 4.06 -28.86 -10.20
N ILE A 292 3.54 -29.66 -11.13
CA ILE A 292 2.35 -30.49 -10.92
C ILE A 292 2.58 -31.52 -9.80
N MET A 293 3.78 -32.07 -9.70
CA MET A 293 4.11 -33.10 -8.71
C MET A 293 4.19 -32.51 -7.31
N GLU A 294 4.79 -31.32 -7.17
CA GLU A 294 4.83 -30.61 -5.89
C GLU A 294 3.42 -30.27 -5.40
N GLU A 295 2.57 -29.76 -6.29
CA GLU A 295 1.19 -29.41 -5.97
C GLU A 295 0.33 -30.62 -5.59
N PHE A 296 0.47 -31.73 -6.31
CA PHE A 296 -0.22 -32.97 -5.98
C PHE A 296 0.15 -33.45 -4.58
N ASN A 297 1.44 -33.41 -4.24
CA ASN A 297 1.93 -33.81 -2.92
C ASN A 297 1.46 -32.86 -1.80
N LYS A 298 1.34 -31.56 -2.06
CA LYS A 298 0.76 -30.60 -1.09
C LYS A 298 -0.69 -30.96 -0.79
N LYS A 299 -1.50 -31.27 -1.81
CA LYS A 299 -2.91 -31.67 -1.64
C LYS A 299 -3.11 -32.99 -0.89
N LEU A 300 -2.15 -33.90 -0.96
CA LEU A 300 -2.21 -35.17 -0.21
C LEU A 300 -1.86 -35.02 1.27
N LYS A 301 -1.14 -33.96 1.64
CA LYS A 301 -0.66 -33.72 3.01
C LYS A 301 -1.55 -32.78 3.84
N GLY A 302 -2.45 -32.05 3.19
CA GLY A 302 -3.46 -31.21 3.84
C GLY A 302 -4.81 -31.91 3.87
#